data_AF-A0A4P6XFL4-F1
#
_entry.id   AF-A0A4P6XFL4-F1
#
_cell.length_a   1.000
_cell.length_b   1.000
_cell.length_c   1.000
_cell.angle_alpha   90.00
_cell.angle_beta   90.00
_cell.angle_gamma   90.00
#
_symmetry.space_group_name_H-M   'P 1'
#
loop_
_entity.id
_entity.type
_entity.pdbx_description
1 polymer ?
#
loop_
_entity_poly.entity_id
_entity_poly.type
_entity_poly.pdbx_seq_one_letter_code
_entity_poly.pdbx_strand_id
1 'polypeptide(L)' 'MGENVALIERYFAAFGAGDIGTALDCIHPDAIWHVDGDPAVVTVGIIQGRDAVRRWLDASRPAFDR' A
#
# COMPACT_ATOMS: atom_id res chain seq x y z
N MET A 1 -15.55 -17.43 -3.08
CA MET A 1 -14.41 -16.63 -2.59
C MET A 1 -14.93 -15.73 -1.48
N GLY A 2 -14.24 -15.58 -0.36
CA GLY A 2 -14.65 -14.61 0.66
C GLY A 2 -14.43 -13.18 0.16
N GLU A 3 -15.26 -12.23 0.62
CA GLU A 3 -15.17 -10.80 0.28
C GLU A 3 -13.75 -10.24 0.49
N ASN A 4 -13.09 -10.65 1.58
CA ASN A 4 -11.72 -10.24 1.89
C ASN A 4 -10.69 -10.71 0.86
N VAL A 5 -10.84 -11.93 0.32
CA VAL A 5 -9.90 -12.47 -0.66
C VAL A 5 -9.99 -11.67 -1.96
N ALA A 6 -11.21 -11.39 -2.42
CA ALA A 6 -11.42 -10.58 -3.62
C ALA A 6 -10.90 -9.14 -3.47
N LEU A 7 -11.04 -8.55 -2.27
CA LEU A 7 -10.49 -7.22 -1.97
C LEU A 7 -8.95 -7.20 -2.04
N ILE A 8 -8.30 -8.21 -1.46
CA ILE A 8 -6.84 -8.35 -1.46
C ILE A 8 -6.32 -8.56 -2.88
N GLU A 9 -6.97 -9.44 -3.65
CA GLU A 9 -6.61 -9.70 -5.05
C GLU A 9 -6.73 -8.44 -5.92
N ARG A 10 -7.81 -7.67 -5.75
CA ARG A 10 -7.99 -6.39 -6.44
C ARG A 10 -6.88 -5.40 -6.09
N TYR A 11 -6.51 -5.28 -4.80
CA TYR A 11 -5.43 -4.41 -4.35
C TYR A 11 -4.10 -4.78 -5.02
N PHE A 12 -3.68 -6.05 -4.96
CA PHE A 12 -2.41 -6.48 -5.53
C PHE A 12 -2.38 -6.40 -7.06
N ALA A 13 -3.50 -6.68 -7.74
CA ALA A 13 -3.61 -6.53 -9.18
C ALA A 13 -3.44 -5.07 -9.61
N ALA A 14 -4.10 -4.13 -8.92
CA ALA A 14 -3.97 -2.70 -9.19
C ALA A 14 -2.56 -2.19 -8.89
N PHE A 15 -1.99 -2.56 -7.74
CA PHE A 15 -0.64 -2.18 -7.36
C PHE A 15 0.41 -2.69 -8.36
N GLY A 16 0.35 -3.97 -8.76
CA GLY A 16 1.28 -4.56 -9.73
C GLY A 16 1.14 -3.97 -11.15
N ALA A 17 0.00 -3.37 -11.48
CA ALA A 17 -0.21 -2.64 -12.73
C ALA A 17 0.22 -1.16 -12.66
N GLY A 18 0.70 -0.69 -11.50
CA GLY A 18 0.99 0.73 -11.25
C GLY A 18 -0.25 1.62 -11.11
N ASP A 19 -1.45 1.04 -11.00
CA ASP A 19 -2.70 1.76 -10.79
C ASP A 19 -2.91 2.05 -9.29
N ILE A 20 -2.18 3.05 -8.81
CA ILE A 20 -2.22 3.49 -7.41
C ILE A 20 -3.61 4.00 -7.01
N GLY A 21 -4.38 4.56 -7.93
CA GLY A 21 -5.74 5.03 -7.66
C GLY A 21 -6.66 3.88 -7.25
N THR A 22 -6.72 2.83 -8.08
CA THR A 22 -7.52 1.64 -7.78
C THR A 22 -7.00 0.89 -6.56
N ALA A 23 -5.69 0.86 -6.32
CA ALA A 23 -5.12 0.27 -5.11
C ALA A 23 -5.59 1.02 -3.84
N LEU A 24 -5.61 2.36 -3.87
CA LEU A 24 -6.05 3.19 -2.73
C LEU A 24 -7.54 3.06 -2.42
N ASP A 25 -8.38 2.75 -3.41
CA ASP A 25 -9.81 2.47 -3.19
C ASP A 25 -10.04 1.26 -2.28
N CYS A 26 -9.10 0.32 -2.26
CA CYS A 26 -9.14 -0.85 -1.38
C CYS A 26 -8.70 -0.55 0.06
N ILE A 27 -8.16 0.64 0.33
CA ILE A 27 -7.60 1.01 1.63
C ILE A 27 -8.60 1.87 2.40
N HIS A 28 -8.92 1.49 3.64
CA HIS A 28 -9.79 2.29 4.50
C HIS A 28 -9.20 3.71 4.71
N PRO A 29 -10.02 4.78 4.75
CA PRO A 29 -9.53 6.15 4.98
C PRO A 29 -8.62 6.28 6.20
N ASP A 30 -8.93 5.56 7.28
CA ASP A 30 -8.19 5.54 8.56
C ASP A 30 -7.30 4.30 8.73
N ALA A 31 -6.89 3.64 7.65
CA ALA A 31 -6.03 2.46 7.73
C ALA A 31 -4.72 2.75 8.48
N ILE A 32 -4.24 1.78 9.25
CA ILE A 32 -2.95 1.83 9.94
C ILE A 32 -2.10 0.69 9.39
N TRP A 33 -0.99 1.02 8.74
CA TRP A 33 0.00 0.04 8.28
C TRP A 33 1.22 0.07 9.18
N HIS A 34 1.66 -1.11 9.57
CA HIS A 34 2.92 -1.31 10.26
C HIS A 34 3.89 -1.89 9.24
N VAL A 35 4.91 -1.10 8.89
CA VAL A 35 5.96 -1.54 7.98
C VAL A 35 7.20 -1.78 8.83
N ASP A 36 7.44 -3.05 9.14
CA ASP A 36 8.59 -3.47 9.92
C ASP A 36 9.86 -3.53 9.05
N GLY A 37 11.01 -3.22 9.65
CA GLY A 37 12.30 -3.25 8.98
C GLY A 37 13.36 -2.45 9.72
N ASP A 38 14.47 -2.17 9.03
CA ASP A 38 15.52 -1.30 9.56
C ASP A 38 15.00 0.15 9.66
N PRO A 39 15.02 0.79 10.84
CA PRO A 39 14.59 2.18 11.01
C PRO A 39 15.33 3.20 10.13
N ALA A 40 16.50 2.84 9.59
CA ALA A 40 17.22 3.67 8.62
C ALA A 40 16.55 3.72 7.23
N VAL A 41 15.64 2.80 6.92
CA VAL A 41 14.90 2.76 5.66
C VAL A 41 13.67 3.66 5.75
N VAL A 42 13.57 4.63 4.85
CA VAL A 42 12.54 5.68 4.86
C VAL A 42 11.09 5.17 4.79
N THR A 43 10.88 3.92 4.37
CA THR A 43 9.57 3.28 4.31
C THR A 43 9.17 2.54 5.60
N VAL A 44 10.07 2.40 6.57
CA VAL A 44 9.80 1.68 7.84
C VAL A 44 9.10 2.60 8.84
N GLY A 45 8.11 2.05 9.55
CA GLY A 45 7.36 2.76 10.59
C GLY A 45 5.84 2.56 10.51
N ILE A 46 5.11 3.41 11.24
CA ILE A 46 3.65 3.42 11.27
C ILE A 46 3.13 4.42 10.25
N ILE A 47 2.32 3.95 9.31
CA ILE A 47 1.69 4.77 8.27
C ILE A 47 0.20 4.86 8.56
N GLN A 48 -0.29 6.07 8.84
CA GLN A 48 -1.66 6.30 9.31
C GLN A 48 -2.46 7.11 8.29
N GLY A 49 -3.54 6.51 7.81
CA GLY A 49 -4.49 7.10 6.87
C GLY A 49 -4.13 6.89 5.40
N ARG A 50 -5.15 6.87 4.54
CA ARG A 50 -5.02 6.61 3.10
C ARG A 50 -4.05 7.57 2.40
N ASP A 51 -4.00 8.84 2.83
CA ASP A 51 -3.06 9.82 2.28
C ASP A 51 -1.59 9.56 2.66
N ALA A 52 -1.34 8.99 3.85
CA ALA A 52 0.00 8.56 4.22
C ALA A 52 0.39 7.28 3.44
N VAL A 53 -0.56 6.35 3.26
CA VAL A 53 -0.38 5.15 2.43
C VAL A 53 -0.05 5.52 0.99
N ARG A 54 -0.74 6.49 0.39
CA ARG A 54 -0.40 7.00 -0.96
C ARG A 54 1.05 7.44 -1.07
N ARG A 55 1.49 8.31 -0.14
CA ARG A 55 2.88 8.80 -0.10
C ARG A 55 3.89 7.66 0.05
N TRP A 56 3.55 6.64 0.82
CA TRP A 56 4.36 5.45 0.99
C TRP A 56 4.48 4.62 -0.31
N LEU A 57 3.36 4.40 -1.02
CA LEU A 57 3.34 3.69 -2.30
C LEU A 57 4.17 4.43 -3.36
N ASP A 58 4.02 5.76 -3.43
CA ASP A 58 4.79 6.60 -4.35
C ASP A 58 6.30 6.54 -4.06
N ALA A 59 6.69 6.57 -2.79
CA ALA A 59 8.09 6.52 -2.35
C ALA A 59 8.74 5.14 -2.55
N SER A 60 7.95 4.07 -2.41
CA SER A 60 8.44 2.68 -2.51
C SER A 60 8.47 2.14 -3.94
N ARG A 61 7.76 2.77 -4.89
CA ARG A 61 7.68 2.36 -6.30
C ARG A 61 9.02 2.02 -6.96
N PRO A 62 10.12 2.80 -6.80
CA PRO A 62 11.41 2.42 -7.38
C PRO A 62 11.96 1.07 -6.93
N ALA A 63 11.52 0.56 -5.77
CA ALA A 63 11.90 -0.76 -5.27
C ALA A 63 11.06 -1.90 -5.88
N PHE A 64 9.85 -1.61 -6.34
CA PHE A 64 8.90 -2.59 -6.90
C PHE A 64 8.89 -2.65 -8.43
N ASP A 65 9.41 -1.62 -9.11
CA ASP A 65 9.56 -1.58 -10.58
C ASP A 65 10.80 -2.34 -11.10
N ARG A 66 11.45 -3.16 -10.26
CA ARG A 66 12.62 -4.01 -10.62
C ARG A 66 12.23 -5.45 -10.92
#